data_AF-A0A5F8GMH4-F1
#
_entry.id   AF-A0A5F8GMH4-F1
#
_cell.length_a   1.000
_cell.length_b   1.000
_cell.length_c   1.000
_cell.angle_alpha   90.00
_cell.angle_beta   90.00
_cell.angle_gamma   90.00
#
_symmetry.space_group_name_H-M   'P 1'
#
loop_
_entity.id
_entity.type
_entity.pdbx_description
1 polymer ?
#
loop_
_entity_poly.entity_id
_entity_poly.type
_entity_poly.pdbx_seq_one_letter_code
_entity_poly.pdbx_strand_id
1 'polypeptide(L)'
;MTSKARKRVVLPTRPAPPTVEQILEDVQGALPSDPVFTSFTPQSLEEISAPQEIEDPEAERERQYQQSRSYVAMNHRLQLACGLLKQKCEELRQAGDNLEQDILEMKQRALLGAQGSSCLPSMDSSG
;
A
#
# COMPACT_ATOMS: atom_id res chain seq x y z
N MET A 1 -28.59 -63.90 9.44
CA MET A 1 -28.26 -62.57 8.86
C MET A 1 -29.27 -62.25 7.78
N THR A 2 -30.16 -61.27 7.97
CA THR A 2 -31.04 -60.79 6.88
C THR A 2 -31.19 -59.26 6.99
N SER A 3 -30.92 -58.58 5.88
CA SER A 3 -30.59 -57.16 5.79
C SER A 3 -31.85 -56.28 5.68
N LYS A 4 -31.93 -55.21 6.48
CA LYS A 4 -33.01 -54.19 6.38
C LYS A 4 -32.85 -53.37 5.10
N ALA A 5 -33.78 -53.52 4.16
CA ALA A 5 -33.85 -52.71 2.94
C ALA A 5 -34.25 -51.26 3.26
N ARG A 6 -33.42 -50.28 2.88
CA ARG A 6 -33.73 -48.85 3.04
C ARG A 6 -34.74 -48.43 1.96
N LYS A 7 -35.89 -47.88 2.37
CA LYS A 7 -36.87 -47.29 1.46
C LYS A 7 -36.24 -46.10 0.74
N ARG A 8 -36.05 -46.23 -0.57
CA ARG A 8 -35.61 -45.13 -1.44
C ARG A 8 -36.67 -44.04 -1.40
N VAL A 9 -36.30 -42.85 -0.96
CA VAL A 9 -37.13 -41.64 -1.09
C VAL A 9 -37.21 -41.34 -2.60
N VAL A 10 -38.36 -41.60 -3.19
CA VAL A 10 -38.63 -41.29 -4.60
C VAL A 10 -38.99 -39.82 -4.66
N LEU A 11 -38.10 -39.01 -5.25
CA LEU A 11 -38.39 -37.62 -5.54
C LEU A 11 -39.57 -37.54 -6.52
N PRO A 12 -40.48 -36.56 -6.38
CA PRO A 12 -41.53 -36.34 -7.36
C PRO A 12 -40.92 -36.17 -8.75
N THR A 13 -41.57 -36.76 -9.74
CA THR A 13 -41.11 -36.71 -11.13
C THR A 13 -41.11 -35.27 -11.61
N ARG A 14 -40.02 -34.84 -12.26
CA ARG A 14 -39.95 -33.55 -12.93
C ARG A 14 -41.06 -33.48 -13.99
N PRO A 15 -41.77 -32.35 -14.13
CA PRO A 15 -42.70 -32.16 -15.23
C PRO A 15 -42.00 -32.32 -16.58
N ALA A 16 -42.76 -32.69 -17.61
CA ALA A 16 -42.27 -32.68 -18.97
C ALA A 16 -41.81 -31.25 -19.34
N PRO A 17 -40.76 -31.11 -20.16
CA PRO A 17 -40.40 -29.81 -20.70
C PRO A 17 -41.56 -29.25 -21.55
N PRO A 18 -41.67 -27.91 -21.67
CA PRO A 18 -42.71 -27.29 -22.47
C PRO A 18 -42.59 -27.71 -23.94
N THR A 19 -43.72 -27.69 -24.65
CA THR A 19 -43.73 -27.96 -26.09
C THR A 19 -43.35 -26.71 -26.87
N VAL A 20 -42.98 -26.88 -28.14
CA VAL A 20 -42.57 -25.77 -29.00
C VAL A 20 -43.71 -24.76 -29.17
N GLU A 21 -44.95 -25.24 -29.24
CA GLU A 21 -46.15 -24.40 -29.40
C GLU A 21 -46.34 -23.48 -28.19
N GLN A 22 -46.11 -23.99 -26.98
CA GLN A 22 -46.21 -23.21 -25.75
C GLN A 22 -45.14 -22.11 -25.68
N ILE A 23 -43.92 -22.44 -26.11
CA ILE A 23 -42.83 -21.47 -26.17
C ILE A 23 -43.17 -20.35 -27.18
N LEU A 24 -43.73 -20.71 -28.33
CA LEU A 24 -44.10 -19.73 -29.35
C LEU A 24 -45.28 -18.85 -28.91
N GLU A 25 -46.24 -19.40 -28.18
CA GLU A 25 -47.34 -18.64 -27.58
C GLU A 25 -46.80 -17.61 -26.57
N ASP A 26 -45.90 -18.02 -25.67
CA ASP A 26 -45.26 -17.12 -24.70
C ASP A 26 -44.47 -15.99 -25.40
N VAL A 27 -43.72 -16.32 -26.45
CA VAL A 27 -42.95 -15.33 -27.23
C VAL A 27 -43.88 -14.37 -27.97
N GLN A 28 -44.98 -14.85 -28.53
CA GLN A 28 -45.95 -14.00 -29.23
C GLN A 28 -46.76 -13.12 -28.27
N GLY A 29 -47.01 -13.59 -27.04
CA GLY A 29 -47.70 -12.85 -25.99
C GLY A 29 -46.83 -11.85 -25.24
N ALA A 30 -45.50 -11.93 -25.37
CA ALA A 30 -44.58 -11.04 -24.71
C ALA A 30 -44.67 -9.60 -25.24
N LEU A 31 -44.45 -8.62 -24.34
CA LEU A 31 -44.53 -7.21 -24.68
C LEU A 31 -43.36 -6.80 -25.59
N PRO A 32 -43.53 -5.83 -26.50
CA PRO A 32 -42.42 -5.34 -27.33
C PRO A 32 -41.26 -4.72 -26.54
N SER A 33 -41.52 -4.31 -25.28
CA SER A 33 -40.52 -3.82 -24.34
C SER A 33 -39.83 -4.93 -23.54
N ASP A 34 -40.14 -6.20 -23.81
CA ASP A 34 -39.51 -7.33 -23.11
C ASP A 34 -38.01 -7.36 -23.41
N PRO A 35 -37.16 -7.62 -22.40
CA PRO A 35 -35.72 -7.84 -22.58
C PRO A 35 -35.37 -8.82 -23.71
N VAL A 36 -36.18 -9.88 -23.91
CA VAL A 36 -36.00 -10.86 -24.99
C VAL A 36 -35.95 -10.20 -26.38
N PHE A 37 -36.62 -9.07 -26.58
CA PHE A 37 -36.62 -8.34 -27.85
C PHE A 37 -35.77 -7.07 -27.83
N THR A 38 -35.62 -6.45 -26.66
CA THR A 38 -34.90 -5.16 -26.53
C THR A 38 -33.39 -5.34 -26.39
N SER A 39 -32.92 -6.42 -25.75
CA SER A 39 -31.49 -6.70 -25.55
C SER A 39 -30.72 -7.05 -26.84
N PHE A 40 -31.44 -7.29 -27.94
CA PHE A 40 -30.85 -7.56 -29.26
C PHE A 40 -31.06 -6.41 -30.25
N THR A 41 -31.53 -5.25 -29.79
CA THR A 41 -31.58 -4.06 -30.63
C THR A 41 -30.15 -3.57 -30.95
N PRO A 42 -29.90 -3.01 -32.15
CA PRO A 42 -28.57 -2.50 -32.51
C PRO A 42 -28.03 -1.51 -31.45
N GLN A 43 -28.91 -0.64 -30.95
CA GLN A 43 -28.61 0.34 -29.90
C GLN A 43 -28.20 -0.33 -28.57
N SER A 44 -28.87 -1.42 -28.16
CA SER A 44 -28.47 -2.18 -26.97
C SER A 44 -27.20 -3.01 -27.20
N LEU A 45 -26.94 -3.50 -28.41
CA LEU A 45 -25.69 -4.19 -28.76
C LEU A 45 -24.50 -3.22 -28.78
N GLU A 46 -24.72 -1.98 -29.21
CA GLU A 46 -23.74 -0.90 -29.22
C GLU A 46 -23.42 -0.41 -27.80
N GLU A 47 -24.42 -0.40 -26.89
CA GLU A 47 -24.20 -0.17 -25.45
C GLU A 47 -23.50 -1.36 -24.75
N ILE A 48 -23.67 -2.59 -25.26
CA ILE A 48 -23.06 -3.80 -24.68
C ILE A 48 -21.66 -4.09 -25.25
N SER A 49 -21.29 -3.60 -26.43
CA SER A 49 -19.94 -3.77 -26.96
C SER A 49 -19.57 -2.77 -28.08
N ALA A 50 -19.11 -1.59 -27.70
CA ALA A 50 -17.79 -1.23 -28.23
C ALA A 50 -16.83 -2.36 -27.80
N PRO A 51 -15.82 -2.78 -28.58
CA PRO A 51 -14.70 -3.51 -28.03
C PRO A 51 -14.07 -2.62 -26.96
N GLN A 52 -14.61 -2.67 -25.74
CA GLN A 52 -13.87 -2.31 -24.55
C GLN A 52 -12.63 -3.16 -24.70
N GLU A 53 -11.47 -2.53 -24.83
CA GLU A 53 -10.23 -3.28 -24.71
C GLU A 53 -10.36 -4.00 -23.37
N ILE A 54 -10.69 -5.30 -23.43
CA ILE A 54 -10.69 -6.16 -22.27
C ILE A 54 -9.20 -6.21 -21.97
N GLU A 55 -8.72 -5.25 -21.19
CA GLU A 55 -7.39 -5.36 -20.60
C GLU A 55 -7.38 -6.73 -19.95
N ASP A 56 -6.47 -7.57 -20.44
CA ASP A 56 -6.36 -8.94 -20.00
C ASP A 56 -6.32 -8.92 -18.46
N PRO A 57 -7.28 -9.55 -17.77
CA PRO A 57 -7.32 -9.52 -16.32
C PRO A 57 -6.06 -10.14 -15.70
N GLU A 58 -5.27 -10.92 -16.45
CA GLU A 58 -3.92 -11.32 -16.04
C GLU A 58 -2.91 -10.19 -16.12
N ALA A 59 -2.92 -9.39 -17.19
CA ALA A 59 -2.03 -8.25 -17.36
C ALA A 59 -2.24 -7.19 -16.26
N GLU A 60 -3.49 -6.91 -15.87
CA GLU A 60 -3.77 -5.96 -14.80
C GLU A 60 -3.34 -6.49 -13.42
N ARG A 61 -3.54 -7.79 -13.14
CA ARG A 61 -3.03 -8.41 -11.91
C ARG A 61 -1.51 -8.39 -11.84
N GLU A 62 -0.83 -8.66 -12.95
CA GLU A 62 0.63 -8.60 -13.03
C GLU A 62 1.14 -7.16 -12.82
N ARG A 63 0.47 -6.16 -13.40
CA ARG A 63 0.78 -4.73 -13.17
C ARG A 63 0.68 -4.38 -11.68
N GLN A 64 -0.41 -4.76 -11.02
CA GLN A 64 -0.61 -4.52 -9.59
C GLN A 64 0.44 -5.23 -8.73
N TYR A 65 0.79 -6.46 -9.08
CA TYR A 65 1.86 -7.21 -8.40
C TYR A 65 3.21 -6.49 -8.51
N GLN A 66 3.58 -6.03 -9.71
CA GLN A 66 4.81 -5.27 -9.93
C GLN A 66 4.81 -3.95 -9.16
N GLN A 67 3.68 -3.25 -9.12
CA GLN A 67 3.54 -2.02 -8.35
C GLN A 67 3.72 -2.27 -6.84
N SER A 68 3.08 -3.31 -6.30
CA SER A 68 3.23 -3.72 -4.90
C SER A 68 4.68 -4.04 -4.57
N ARG A 69 5.37 -4.81 -5.42
CA ARG A 69 6.80 -5.13 -5.24
C ARG A 69 7.69 -3.90 -5.26
N SER A 70 7.47 -2.99 -6.20
CA SER A 70 8.22 -1.74 -6.31
C SER A 70 8.03 -0.89 -5.05
N TYR A 71 6.79 -0.76 -4.58
CA TYR A 71 6.46 -0.05 -3.35
C TYR A 71 7.19 -0.63 -2.14
N VAL A 72 7.14 -1.96 -1.95
CA VAL A 72 7.80 -2.63 -0.82
C VAL A 72 9.32 -2.45 -0.87
N ALA A 73 9.92 -2.58 -2.05
CA ALA A 73 11.36 -2.36 -2.23
C ALA A 73 11.76 -0.91 -1.90
N MET A 74 10.98 0.06 -2.36
CA MET A 74 11.20 1.47 -2.05
C MET A 74 11.04 1.74 -0.55
N ASN A 75 9.99 1.20 0.08
CA ASN A 75 9.75 1.36 1.51
C ASN A 75 10.92 0.84 2.34
N HIS A 76 11.45 -0.34 2.00
CA HIS A 76 12.63 -0.89 2.67
C HIS A 76 13.85 0.05 2.54
N ARG A 77 14.09 0.61 1.34
CA ARG A 77 15.16 1.60 1.14
C ARG A 77 14.96 2.86 1.98
N LEU A 78 13.74 3.35 2.09
CA LEU A 78 13.40 4.50 2.93
C LEU A 78 13.63 4.21 4.41
N GLN A 79 13.25 3.02 4.89
CA GLN A 79 13.49 2.61 6.28
C GLN A 79 14.99 2.59 6.61
N LEU A 80 15.82 2.03 5.72
CA LEU A 80 17.26 2.04 5.86
C LEU A 80 17.82 3.47 5.88
N ALA A 81 17.37 4.33 4.97
CA ALA A 81 17.80 5.73 4.92
C ALA A 81 17.39 6.51 6.18
N CYS A 82 16.18 6.30 6.70
CA CYS A 82 15.72 6.88 7.96
C CYS A 82 16.57 6.41 9.14
N GLY A 83 16.93 5.13 9.20
CA GLY A 83 17.82 4.58 10.22
C GLY A 83 19.20 5.25 10.18
N LEU A 84 19.81 5.31 9.00
CA LEU A 84 21.11 5.95 8.80
C LEU A 84 21.06 7.45 9.16
N LEU A 85 20.00 8.15 8.78
CA LEU A 85 19.85 9.57 9.09
C LEU A 85 19.76 9.80 10.61
N LYS A 86 18.99 8.98 11.33
CA LYS A 86 18.92 9.05 12.80
C LYS A 86 20.29 8.86 13.44
N GLN A 87 21.03 7.84 13.00
CA GLN A 87 22.40 7.60 13.46
C GLN A 87 23.29 8.82 13.23
N LYS A 88 23.26 9.41 12.02
CA LYS A 88 24.07 10.59 11.69
C LYS A 88 23.68 11.83 12.52
N CYS A 89 22.39 12.01 12.81
CA CYS A 89 21.94 13.08 13.69
C CYS A 89 22.44 12.90 15.13
N GLU A 90 22.46 11.68 15.64
CA GLU A 90 23.00 11.37 16.97
C GLU A 90 24.52 11.60 17.04
N GLU A 91 25.26 11.12 16.04
CA GLU A 91 26.71 11.37 15.92
C GLU A 91 27.02 12.88 15.91
N LEU A 92 26.27 13.66 15.12
CA LEU A 92 26.45 15.11 15.06
C LEU A 92 26.09 15.81 16.36
N ARG A 93 25.04 15.36 17.05
CA ARG A 93 24.66 15.92 18.35
C ARG A 93 25.77 15.69 19.38
N GLN A 94 26.27 14.45 19.47
CA GLN A 94 27.35 14.12 20.39
C GLN A 94 28.64 14.90 20.08
N ALA A 95 28.99 15.04 18.79
CA ALA A 95 30.12 15.87 18.39
C ALA A 95 29.93 17.34 18.79
N GLY A 96 28.71 17.87 18.69
CA GLY A 96 28.36 19.21 19.13
C GLY A 96 28.50 19.40 20.64
N ASP A 97 27.97 18.46 21.43
CA ASP A 97 28.04 18.49 22.89
C ASP A 97 29.51 18.45 23.38
N ASN A 98 30.32 17.58 22.78
CA ASN A 98 31.75 17.49 23.07
C ASN A 98 32.48 18.80 22.75
N LEU A 99 32.17 19.41 21.59
CA LEU A 99 32.77 20.68 21.20
C LEU A 99 32.40 21.81 22.17
N GLU A 100 31.15 21.85 22.63
CA GLU A 100 30.71 22.84 23.61
C GLU A 100 31.46 22.67 24.94
N GLN A 101 31.64 21.43 25.40
CA GLN A 101 32.45 21.13 26.57
C GLN A 101 33.91 21.58 26.40
N ASP A 102 34.54 21.27 25.26
CA ASP A 102 35.91 21.69 24.95
C ASP A 102 36.05 23.22 24.96
N ILE A 103 35.05 23.94 24.43
CA ILE A 103 35.01 25.40 24.45
C ILE A 103 34.93 25.93 25.88
N LEU A 104 34.08 25.34 26.73
CA LEU A 104 33.96 25.73 28.14
C LEU A 104 35.28 25.50 28.90
N GLU A 105 35.94 24.36 28.70
CA GLU A 105 37.24 24.08 29.28
C GLU A 105 38.31 25.09 28.82
N MET A 106 38.37 25.38 27.53
CA MET A 106 39.30 26.37 26.97
C MET A 106 39.05 27.76 27.56
N LYS A 107 37.80 28.18 27.69
CA LYS A 107 37.43 29.46 28.32
C LYS A 107 37.89 29.51 29.79
N GLN A 108 37.68 28.43 30.54
CA GLN A 108 38.12 28.36 31.94
C GLN A 108 39.64 28.40 32.06
N ARG A 109 40.37 27.66 31.21
CA ARG A 109 41.84 27.70 31.16
C ARG A 109 42.36 29.09 30.80
N ALA A 110 41.73 29.78 29.85
CA ALA A 110 42.09 31.15 29.47
C ALA A 110 41.87 32.15 30.62
N LEU A 111 40.76 32.03 31.35
CA LEU A 111 40.47 32.86 32.53
C LEU A 111 41.50 32.64 33.65
N LEU A 112 41.86 31.38 33.94
CA LEU A 112 42.88 31.05 34.93
C LEU A 112 44.28 31.50 34.50
N GLY A 113 44.62 31.35 33.21
CA GLY A 113 45.89 31.81 32.64
C GLY A 113 46.06 33.33 32.69
N ALA A 114 44.98 34.09 32.50
CA ALA A 114 45.00 35.55 32.65
C ALA A 114 45.24 36.01 34.10
N GLN A 115 44.71 35.29 35.09
CA GLN A 115 44.94 35.59 36.51
C GLN A 115 46.34 35.17 37.00
N GLY A 116 46.94 34.13 36.40
CA GLY A 116 48.34 33.78 36.67
C GLY A 116 49.35 34.82 36.17
N SER A 117 48.97 35.65 35.19
CA SER A 117 49.83 36.71 34.62
C SER A 117 49.75 38.04 35.38
N SER A 118 48.77 38.26 36.26
CA SER A 118 48.64 39.52 37.03
C SER A 118 49.48 39.54 38.32
N CYS A 119 50.15 38.44 38.66
CA CYS A 119 51.06 38.34 39.81
C CYS A 119 52.53 38.42 39.37
N LEU A 120 52.92 39.47 38.64
CA LEU A 120 54.32 39.87 38.54
C LEU A 120 54.58 40.98 39.56
N PRO A 121 55.50 40.81 40.52
CA PRO A 121 55.82 41.87 41.47
C PRO A 121 56.52 43.00 40.72
N SER A 122 55.99 44.23 40.86
CA SER A 122 56.71 45.45 40.48
C SER A 122 58.05 45.45 41.22
N MET A 123 59.15 45.23 40.49
CA MET A 123 60.47 45.57 40.98
C MET A 123 60.63 47.07 40.81
N ASP A 124 60.45 47.80 41.91
CA ASP A 124 60.86 49.19 42.03
C ASP A 124 62.37 49.28 41.78
N SER A 125 62.75 49.84 40.63
CA SER A 125 64.12 50.20 40.32
C SER A 125 64.42 51.58 40.92
N SER A 126 64.88 51.59 42.17
CA SER A 126 65.59 52.74 42.74
C SER A 126 67.08 52.57 42.49
N GLY A 127 67.70 53.53 41.81
CA GLY A 127 69.14 53.58 41.54
C GLY A 127 69.49 54.49 40.39
#